data_AF-A0A7W1L4N1-F1
#
_entry.id   AF-A0A7W1L4N1-F1
#
_cell.length_a   1.000
_cell.length_b   1.000
_cell.length_c   1.000
_cell.angle_alpha   90.00
_cell.angle_beta   90.00
_cell.angle_gamma   90.00
#
_symmetry.space_group_name_H-M   'P 1'
#
loop_
_entity.id
_entity.type
_entity.pdbx_description
1 polymer ?
#
loop_
_entity_poly.entity_id
_entity_poly.type
_entity_poly.pdbx_seq_one_letter_code
_entity_poly.pdbx_strand_id
1 'polypeptide(L)'
;MSGPSDRSSRRRFLQGSISAAALVASAGCAGTRRTPASGSPGSNCPVSASIVKSATTSPAEKLNLAFIGVGGKGASALQQFGDTNSNYVAFCDIDSNLLGKAAAAHQGARAYIDFRKMLEQKDVDAIVISTPDHTHAVIAMAAMQLGKHVYCEKPLTHNIHEARVLTEAARKYKVATQMGNNGHARPGLRQLVDWVRSGLIGSVREVHVWSDRPTGWWPQGVP
;
A
#
# COMPACT_ATOMS: atom_id res chain seq x y z
N MET A 1 -17.15 12.13 19.33
CA MET A 1 -16.54 11.39 20.46
C MET A 1 -15.75 10.25 19.87
N SER A 2 -14.45 10.43 19.65
CA SER A 2 -13.54 9.43 19.07
C SER A 2 -12.97 8.57 20.19
N GLY A 3 -13.36 7.30 20.22
CA GLY A 3 -12.93 6.32 21.22
C GLY A 3 -11.46 5.87 21.03
N PRO A 4 -10.94 5.06 21.96
CA PRO A 4 -9.54 4.58 21.98
C PRO A 4 -9.10 3.75 20.76
N SER A 5 -10.02 3.38 19.86
CA SER A 5 -9.81 2.54 18.68
C SER A 5 -9.13 3.24 17.49
N ASP A 6 -9.02 4.57 17.48
CA ASP A 6 -8.51 5.35 16.33
C ASP A 6 -6.99 5.25 16.14
N ARG A 7 -6.20 5.32 17.24
CA ARG A 7 -4.72 5.25 17.14
C ARG A 7 -4.22 3.85 16.78
N SER A 8 -4.88 2.81 17.28
CA SER A 8 -4.49 1.42 16.99
C SER A 8 -4.80 1.07 15.53
N SER A 9 -5.96 1.50 15.01
CA SER A 9 -6.32 1.36 13.59
C SER A 9 -5.32 2.07 12.68
N ARG A 10 -4.93 3.30 13.04
CA ARG A 10 -3.95 4.07 12.29
C ARG A 10 -2.59 3.38 12.19
N ARG A 11 -2.07 2.87 13.31
CA ARG A 11 -0.80 2.13 13.34
C ARG A 11 -0.89 0.83 12.53
N ARG A 12 -2.00 0.10 12.66
CA ARG A 12 -2.26 -1.13 11.90
C ARG A 12 -2.31 -0.88 10.41
N PHE A 13 -3.03 0.14 9.98
CA PHE A 13 -3.12 0.50 8.57
C PHE A 13 -1.74 0.78 8.01
N LEU A 14 -0.92 1.60 8.68
CA LEU A 14 0.45 1.88 8.24
C LEU A 14 1.31 0.60 8.17
N GLN A 15 1.14 -0.35 9.10
CA GLN A 15 1.87 -1.62 9.05
C GLN A 15 1.38 -2.53 7.92
N GLY A 16 0.06 -2.66 7.75
CA GLY A 16 -0.57 -3.49 6.70
C GLY A 16 -0.30 -2.95 5.30
N SER A 17 -0.42 -1.65 5.10
CA SER A 17 -0.15 -1.00 3.81
C SER A 17 1.34 -1.03 3.44
N ILE A 18 2.25 -1.09 4.42
CA ILE A 18 3.69 -1.34 4.19
C ILE A 18 3.94 -2.80 3.81
N SER A 19 3.31 -3.77 4.49
CA SER A 19 3.47 -5.21 4.20
C SER A 19 2.87 -5.62 2.86
N ALA A 20 1.67 -5.13 2.52
CA ALA A 20 1.07 -5.28 1.19
C ALA A 20 2.06 -4.85 0.10
N ALA A 21 2.75 -3.73 0.34
CA ALA A 21 3.69 -3.18 -0.61
C ALA A 21 5.05 -3.94 -0.68
N ALA A 22 5.30 -4.90 0.23
CA ALA A 22 6.53 -5.70 0.31
C ALA A 22 6.41 -7.18 -0.15
N LEU A 23 5.20 -7.76 -0.24
CA LEU A 23 4.99 -9.22 -0.35
C LEU A 23 5.10 -9.86 -1.76
N VAL A 24 5.40 -9.11 -2.83
CA VAL A 24 5.53 -9.67 -4.20
C VAL A 24 6.92 -10.31 -4.45
N ALA A 25 7.50 -11.00 -3.46
CA ALA A 25 8.90 -11.44 -3.51
C ALA A 25 9.16 -12.89 -3.04
N SER A 26 8.30 -13.85 -3.39
CA SER A 26 8.66 -15.26 -3.28
C SER A 26 8.27 -16.07 -4.51
N ALA A 27 8.92 -15.78 -5.64
CA ALA A 27 9.09 -16.74 -6.71
C ALA A 27 10.50 -16.56 -7.28
N GLY A 28 11.39 -17.50 -7.01
CA GLY A 28 12.70 -17.60 -7.65
C GLY A 28 13.88 -17.31 -6.73
N CYS A 29 14.34 -18.33 -6.02
CA CYS A 29 15.76 -18.71 -5.95
C CYS A 29 15.89 -19.96 -5.06
N ALA A 30 15.57 -21.12 -5.63
CA ALA A 30 15.94 -22.39 -5.06
C ALA A 30 17.41 -22.68 -5.40
N GLY A 31 18.22 -22.91 -4.37
CA GLY A 31 19.41 -23.76 -4.42
C GLY A 31 20.66 -23.16 -5.05
N THR A 32 21.66 -22.86 -4.22
CA THR A 32 22.90 -23.65 -4.23
C THR A 32 23.68 -23.36 -2.94
N ARG A 33 23.97 -24.44 -2.20
CA ARG A 33 24.79 -24.44 -0.99
C ARG A 33 26.21 -23.97 -1.32
N ARG A 34 26.74 -23.05 -0.52
CA ARG A 34 28.18 -22.90 -0.33
C ARG A 34 28.49 -23.04 1.16
N THR A 35 29.46 -23.90 1.43
CA THR A 35 30.01 -24.27 2.74
C THR A 35 30.71 -23.08 3.42
N PRO A 36 30.81 -23.04 4.76
CA PRO A 36 31.53 -21.98 5.46
C PRO A 36 33.04 -22.30 5.49
N ALA A 37 33.86 -21.35 5.04
CA ALA A 37 35.30 -21.35 5.30
C ALA A 37 35.57 -20.58 6.60
N SER A 38 36.39 -21.19 7.45
CA SER A 38 36.86 -20.73 8.76
C SER A 38 37.89 -19.61 8.65
N GLY A 39 37.85 -18.63 9.58
CA GLY A 39 38.88 -17.58 9.69
C GLY A 39 38.64 -16.56 10.81
N SER A 40 39.14 -16.90 12.00
CA SER A 40 39.52 -16.16 13.24
C SER A 40 38.96 -14.79 13.70
N PRO A 41 38.98 -14.53 15.03
CA PRO A 41 38.19 -13.52 15.73
C PRO A 41 38.97 -12.23 16.03
N GLY A 42 38.29 -11.08 16.04
CA GLY A 42 38.89 -9.88 16.60
C GLY A 42 38.16 -8.58 16.30
N SER A 43 37.09 -8.29 17.03
CA SER A 43 36.70 -6.94 17.52
C SER A 43 35.28 -6.98 18.08
N ASN A 44 35.16 -7.08 19.40
CA ASN A 44 33.89 -6.92 20.11
C ASN A 44 33.51 -5.44 20.17
N CYS A 45 32.81 -4.95 19.15
CA CYS A 45 31.89 -3.82 19.33
C CYS A 45 30.51 -4.42 19.59
N PRO A 46 29.83 -4.12 20.71
CA PRO A 46 28.44 -4.50 20.87
C PRO A 46 27.62 -3.57 19.98
N VAL A 47 27.57 -3.84 18.69
CA VAL A 47 26.48 -3.35 17.86
C VAL A 47 25.29 -4.18 18.30
N SER A 48 24.56 -3.70 19.29
CA SER A 48 23.20 -4.17 19.55
C SER A 48 22.40 -3.87 18.28
N ALA A 49 22.46 -4.80 17.34
CA ALA A 49 21.48 -4.92 16.28
C ALA A 49 20.16 -5.16 17.00
N SER A 50 19.50 -4.05 17.31
CA SER A 50 18.10 -4.05 17.67
C SER A 50 17.41 -4.57 16.43
N ILE A 51 17.27 -5.90 16.38
CA ILE A 51 16.28 -6.56 15.55
C ILE A 51 14.99 -5.86 15.96
N VAL A 52 14.58 -4.88 15.16
CA VAL A 52 13.22 -4.36 15.21
C VAL A 52 12.40 -5.58 14.88
N LYS A 53 11.97 -6.28 15.93
CA LYS A 53 11.06 -7.41 15.86
C LYS A 53 9.91 -6.87 15.03
N SER A 54 9.81 -7.33 13.78
CA SER A 54 8.64 -7.05 12.96
C SER A 54 7.47 -7.42 13.85
N ALA A 55 6.73 -6.40 14.28
CA ALA A 55 5.60 -6.59 15.15
C ALA A 55 4.58 -7.31 14.29
N THR A 56 4.66 -8.64 14.28
CA THR A 56 3.57 -9.49 13.84
C THR A 56 2.41 -9.12 14.73
N THR A 57 1.46 -8.40 14.12
CA THR A 57 0.20 -8.00 14.74
C THR A 57 -0.36 -9.23 15.43
N SER A 58 -0.71 -9.14 16.71
CA SER A 58 -1.40 -10.22 17.41
C SER A 58 -2.58 -10.70 16.55
N PRO A 59 -2.79 -12.01 16.34
CA PRO A 59 -3.79 -12.56 15.42
C PRO A 59 -5.23 -12.05 15.63
N ALA A 60 -5.52 -11.43 16.78
CA ALA A 60 -6.85 -11.06 17.24
C ALA A 60 -7.45 -9.77 16.66
N GLU A 61 -6.69 -8.87 16.02
CA GLU A 61 -7.25 -7.59 15.52
C GLU A 61 -6.89 -7.32 14.05
N LYS A 62 -7.70 -7.89 13.14
CA LYS A 62 -7.64 -7.64 11.69
C LYS A 62 -8.27 -6.28 11.34
N LEU A 63 -7.72 -5.60 10.34
CA LEU A 63 -8.25 -4.33 9.82
C LEU A 63 -9.37 -4.59 8.81
N ASN A 64 -10.50 -3.87 8.90
CA ASN A 64 -11.58 -3.99 7.93
C ASN A 64 -11.38 -3.03 6.75
N LEU A 65 -11.18 -3.61 5.56
CA LEU A 65 -10.89 -2.89 4.32
C LEU A 65 -12.08 -2.89 3.38
N ALA A 66 -12.30 -1.73 2.75
CA ALA A 66 -13.18 -1.59 1.61
C ALA A 66 -12.38 -1.20 0.36
N PHE A 67 -12.72 -1.77 -0.80
CA PHE A 67 -12.03 -1.48 -2.06
C PHE A 67 -12.98 -0.76 -3.02
N ILE A 68 -12.49 0.32 -3.64
CA ILE A 68 -13.22 1.12 -4.61
C ILE A 68 -12.43 1.06 -5.92
N GLY A 69 -13.04 0.47 -6.95
CA GLY A 69 -12.36 0.02 -8.16
C GLY A 69 -11.70 -1.35 -7.93
N VAL A 70 -12.32 -2.42 -8.43
CA VAL A 70 -11.85 -3.81 -8.25
C VAL A 70 -11.34 -4.45 -9.54
N GLY A 71 -11.40 -3.73 -10.67
CA GLY A 71 -10.76 -4.13 -11.93
C GLY A 71 -9.27 -3.80 -12.01
N GLY A 72 -8.57 -4.34 -13.01
CA GLY A 72 -7.19 -3.97 -13.36
C GLY A 72 -6.24 -3.90 -12.15
N LYS A 73 -5.79 -2.69 -11.80
CA LYS A 73 -4.89 -2.49 -10.65
C LYS A 73 -5.55 -2.76 -9.30
N GLY A 74 -6.87 -2.57 -9.19
CA GLY A 74 -7.68 -2.92 -8.03
C GLY A 74 -7.69 -4.43 -7.77
N ALA A 75 -7.76 -5.25 -8.83
CA ALA A 75 -7.61 -6.71 -8.70
C ALA A 75 -6.22 -7.09 -8.17
N SER A 76 -5.16 -6.42 -8.65
CA SER A 76 -3.81 -6.61 -8.07
C SER A 76 -3.74 -6.14 -6.62
N ALA A 77 -4.44 -5.06 -6.25
CA ALA A 77 -4.51 -4.59 -4.87
C ALA A 77 -5.24 -5.60 -3.96
N LEU A 78 -6.33 -6.22 -4.43
CA LEU A 78 -7.02 -7.29 -3.70
C LEU A 78 -6.11 -8.48 -3.40
N GLN A 79 -5.24 -8.87 -4.33
CA GLN A 79 -4.23 -9.90 -4.09
C GLN A 79 -3.18 -9.41 -3.09
N GLN A 80 -2.65 -8.21 -3.32
CA GLN A 80 -1.58 -7.62 -2.52
C GLN A 80 -1.95 -7.42 -1.05
N PHE A 81 -3.17 -6.98 -0.77
CA PHE A 81 -3.68 -6.85 0.59
C PHE A 81 -4.16 -8.20 1.15
N GLY A 82 -4.32 -9.24 0.33
CA GLY A 82 -4.83 -10.55 0.75
C GLY A 82 -3.82 -11.28 1.62
N ASP A 83 -2.55 -10.99 1.38
CA ASP A 83 -1.42 -11.46 2.17
C ASP A 83 -1.22 -10.64 3.47
N THR A 84 -1.99 -9.56 3.66
CA THR A 84 -2.03 -8.83 4.92
C THR A 84 -3.13 -9.37 5.80
N ASN A 85 -2.91 -9.42 7.12
CA ASN A 85 -3.89 -9.88 8.10
C ASN A 85 -5.08 -8.90 8.22
N SER A 86 -5.92 -8.82 7.17
CA SER A 86 -7.00 -7.86 6.97
C SER A 86 -8.29 -8.57 6.57
N ASN A 87 -9.44 -7.98 6.89
CA ASN A 87 -10.76 -8.45 6.48
C ASN A 87 -11.28 -7.62 5.32
N TYR A 88 -11.87 -8.26 4.31
CA TYR A 88 -12.51 -7.56 3.20
C TYR A 88 -13.99 -7.46 3.48
N VAL A 89 -14.47 -6.24 3.72
CA VAL A 89 -15.84 -6.01 4.19
C VAL A 89 -16.74 -5.35 3.15
N ALA A 90 -16.14 -4.70 2.14
CA ALA A 90 -16.90 -4.09 1.05
C ALA A 90 -16.10 -3.95 -0.24
N PHE A 91 -16.81 -4.06 -1.36
CA PHE A 91 -16.33 -3.77 -2.70
C PHE A 91 -17.25 -2.76 -3.37
N CYS A 92 -16.67 -1.82 -4.10
CA CYS A 92 -17.40 -0.84 -4.88
C CYS A 92 -16.86 -0.77 -6.31
N ASP A 93 -17.71 -1.04 -7.29
CA ASP A 93 -17.39 -0.87 -8.71
C ASP A 93 -18.69 -0.63 -9.50
N ILE A 94 -18.61 0.18 -10.57
CA ILE A 94 -19.75 0.45 -11.44
C ILE A 94 -19.98 -0.70 -12.42
N ASP A 95 -18.93 -1.46 -12.74
CA ASP A 95 -19.01 -2.66 -13.57
C ASP A 95 -19.46 -3.85 -12.71
N SER A 96 -20.71 -4.27 -12.91
CA SER A 96 -21.31 -5.39 -12.19
C SER A 96 -20.60 -6.72 -12.43
N ASN A 97 -19.93 -6.90 -13.57
CA ASN A 97 -19.18 -8.13 -13.85
C ASN A 97 -17.90 -8.19 -13.02
N LEU A 98 -17.18 -7.07 -12.92
CA LEU A 98 -15.98 -6.98 -12.09
C LEU A 98 -16.34 -7.09 -10.60
N LEU A 99 -17.41 -6.43 -10.19
CA LEU A 99 -17.93 -6.50 -8.83
C LEU A 99 -18.35 -7.93 -8.45
N GLY A 100 -19.07 -8.62 -9.35
CA GLY A 100 -19.48 -10.02 -9.15
C GLY A 100 -18.28 -10.96 -9.03
N LYS A 101 -17.25 -10.79 -9.86
CA LYS A 101 -16.00 -11.57 -9.77
C LYS A 101 -15.29 -11.35 -8.43
N ALA A 102 -15.17 -10.09 -7.97
CA ALA A 102 -14.54 -9.77 -6.69
C ALA A 102 -15.32 -10.36 -5.50
N ALA A 103 -16.66 -10.22 -5.50
CA ALA A 103 -17.53 -10.76 -4.47
C ALA A 103 -17.51 -12.30 -4.43
N ALA A 104 -17.41 -12.97 -5.58
CA ALA A 104 -17.29 -14.42 -5.66
C ALA A 104 -15.93 -14.92 -5.12
N ALA A 105 -14.84 -14.18 -5.41
CA ALA A 105 -13.50 -14.52 -4.93
C ALA A 105 -13.32 -14.28 -3.42
N HIS A 106 -14.06 -13.34 -2.84
CA HIS A 106 -13.96 -12.97 -1.43
C HIS A 106 -15.35 -12.91 -0.79
N GLN A 107 -15.80 -14.08 -0.33
CA GLN A 107 -17.12 -14.24 0.29
C GLN A 107 -17.23 -13.42 1.58
N GLY A 108 -18.39 -12.79 1.79
CA GLY A 108 -18.70 -12.00 3.00
C GLY A 108 -18.53 -10.49 2.85
N ALA A 109 -17.89 -10.01 1.78
CA ALA A 109 -17.83 -8.58 1.47
C ALA A 109 -19.14 -8.09 0.84
N ARG A 110 -19.64 -6.93 1.28
CA ARG A 110 -20.82 -6.28 0.67
C ARG A 110 -20.45 -5.61 -0.65
N ALA A 111 -21.29 -5.78 -1.66
CA ALA A 111 -21.08 -5.21 -2.99
C ALA A 111 -21.88 -3.90 -3.17
N TYR A 112 -21.23 -2.86 -3.66
CA TYR A 112 -21.79 -1.54 -3.91
C TYR A 112 -21.49 -1.07 -5.32
N ILE A 113 -22.40 -0.30 -5.91
CA ILE A 113 -22.16 0.41 -7.19
C ILE A 113 -21.86 1.90 -6.99
N ASP A 114 -22.08 2.40 -5.78
CA ASP A 114 -21.88 3.80 -5.41
C ASP A 114 -21.02 3.87 -4.15
N PHE A 115 -19.85 4.51 -4.26
CA PHE A 115 -18.91 4.62 -3.15
C PHE A 115 -19.48 5.44 -1.99
N ARG A 116 -20.41 6.36 -2.24
CA ARG A 116 -21.03 7.18 -1.20
C ARG A 116 -21.86 6.31 -0.25
N LYS A 117 -22.66 5.40 -0.84
CA LYS A 117 -23.42 4.39 -0.08
C LYS A 117 -22.49 3.39 0.61
N MET A 118 -21.40 3.00 -0.04
CA MET A 118 -20.39 2.15 0.60
C MET A 118 -19.77 2.83 1.82
N LEU A 119 -19.50 4.13 1.76
CA LEU A 119 -18.88 4.88 2.87
C LEU A 119 -19.80 5.03 4.10
N GLU A 120 -21.12 4.90 3.94
CA GLU A 120 -22.09 4.84 5.05
C GLU A 120 -21.92 3.58 5.92
N GLN A 121 -21.24 2.56 5.40
CA GLN A 121 -20.92 1.35 6.12
C GLN A 121 -20.00 1.63 7.32
N LYS A 122 -20.46 1.27 8.53
CA LYS A 122 -19.82 1.61 9.81
C LYS A 122 -18.59 0.77 10.15
N ASP A 123 -18.53 -0.47 9.68
CA ASP A 123 -17.45 -1.42 10.00
C ASP A 123 -16.27 -1.35 9.02
N VAL A 124 -16.09 -0.23 8.31
CA VAL A 124 -14.93 0.03 7.42
C VAL A 124 -13.92 0.93 8.12
N ASP A 125 -12.72 0.40 8.38
CA ASP A 125 -11.60 1.13 9.00
C ASP A 125 -10.81 1.93 7.97
N ALA A 126 -10.54 1.34 6.80
CA ALA A 126 -9.76 1.95 5.74
C ALA A 126 -10.31 1.61 4.36
N ILE A 127 -10.05 2.49 3.40
CA ILE A 127 -10.41 2.29 2.01
C ILE A 127 -9.16 2.15 1.13
N VAL A 128 -9.29 1.35 0.07
CA VAL A 128 -8.31 1.20 -1.00
C VAL A 128 -8.94 1.74 -2.28
N ILE A 129 -8.38 2.81 -2.83
CA ILE A 129 -8.86 3.46 -4.05
C ILE A 129 -7.99 3.02 -5.21
N SER A 130 -8.61 2.42 -6.23
CA SER A 130 -7.97 1.97 -7.48
C SER A 130 -8.85 2.28 -8.70
N THR A 131 -9.65 3.34 -8.60
CA THR A 131 -10.48 3.87 -9.69
C THR A 131 -9.63 4.63 -10.72
N PRO A 132 -10.21 5.14 -11.82
CA PRO A 132 -9.53 6.11 -12.66
C PRO A 132 -9.08 7.35 -11.85
N ASP A 133 -7.91 7.87 -12.21
CA ASP A 133 -7.17 8.92 -11.48
C ASP A 133 -7.97 10.20 -11.18
N HIS A 134 -8.79 10.66 -12.11
CA HIS A 134 -9.63 11.85 -11.93
C HIS A 134 -10.68 11.74 -10.79
N THR A 135 -10.94 10.54 -10.29
CA THR A 135 -11.89 10.33 -9.17
C THR A 135 -11.21 10.18 -7.80
N HIS A 136 -9.89 9.97 -7.78
CA HIS A 136 -9.14 9.66 -6.57
C HIS A 136 -9.34 10.72 -5.47
N ALA A 137 -9.19 11.99 -5.81
CA ALA A 137 -9.22 13.07 -4.82
C ALA A 137 -10.58 13.21 -4.13
N VAL A 138 -11.68 13.09 -4.89
CA VAL A 138 -13.04 13.21 -4.36
C VAL A 138 -13.35 12.06 -3.41
N ILE A 139 -13.01 10.83 -3.80
CA ILE A 139 -13.24 9.63 -2.99
C ILE A 139 -12.38 9.67 -1.73
N ALA A 140 -11.10 10.02 -1.86
CA ALA A 140 -10.17 10.13 -0.74
C ALA A 140 -10.66 11.17 0.27
N MET A 141 -11.01 12.38 -0.18
CA MET A 141 -11.53 13.43 0.69
C MET A 141 -12.79 12.97 1.44
N ALA A 142 -13.76 12.38 0.74
CA ALA A 142 -15.00 11.88 1.35
C ALA A 142 -14.72 10.86 2.46
N ALA A 143 -13.77 9.94 2.23
CA ALA A 143 -13.39 8.96 3.23
C ALA A 143 -12.65 9.57 4.43
N MET A 144 -11.73 10.52 4.18
CA MET A 144 -11.01 11.21 5.25
C MET A 144 -11.94 12.03 6.14
N GLN A 145 -12.95 12.70 5.55
CA GLN A 145 -13.98 13.43 6.29
C GLN A 145 -14.78 12.54 7.25
N LEU A 146 -14.92 11.26 6.91
CA LEU A 146 -15.57 10.23 7.73
C LEU A 146 -14.59 9.54 8.69
N GLY A 147 -13.35 10.01 8.79
CA GLY A 147 -12.32 9.44 9.67
C GLY A 147 -11.74 8.11 9.20
N LYS A 148 -11.99 7.70 7.95
CA LYS A 148 -11.47 6.45 7.40
C LYS A 148 -10.04 6.63 6.90
N HIS A 149 -9.18 5.65 7.12
CA HIS A 149 -7.83 5.66 6.56
C HIS A 149 -7.86 5.42 5.05
N VAL A 150 -6.90 5.97 4.31
CA VAL A 150 -6.94 5.97 2.85
C VAL A 150 -5.65 5.42 2.27
N TYR A 151 -5.77 4.32 1.52
CA TYR A 151 -4.78 3.93 0.53
C TYR A 151 -5.28 4.35 -0.85
N CYS A 152 -4.48 5.10 -1.60
CA CYS A 152 -4.88 5.55 -2.94
C CYS A 152 -3.80 5.20 -3.95
N GLU A 153 -4.17 4.52 -5.03
CA GLU A 153 -3.24 4.21 -6.10
C GLU A 153 -2.67 5.46 -6.79
N LYS A 154 -1.54 5.26 -7.49
CA LYS A 154 -0.88 6.30 -8.27
C LYS A 154 -1.48 6.40 -9.68
N PRO A 155 -1.55 7.60 -10.28
CA PRO A 155 -1.22 8.91 -9.69
C PRO A 155 -2.23 9.32 -8.61
N LEU A 156 -1.78 10.01 -7.56
CA LEU A 156 -2.63 10.31 -6.38
C LEU A 156 -3.81 11.22 -6.72
N THR A 157 -3.58 12.24 -7.56
CA THR A 157 -4.55 13.27 -7.92
C THR A 157 -4.32 13.75 -9.34
N HIS A 158 -5.30 14.45 -9.92
CA HIS A 158 -5.18 15.00 -11.27
C HIS A 158 -4.33 16.27 -11.30
N ASN A 159 -4.33 17.05 -10.21
CA ASN A 159 -3.54 18.28 -10.10
C ASN A 159 -2.88 18.43 -8.72
N ILE A 160 -1.98 19.41 -8.62
CA ILE A 160 -1.21 19.70 -7.40
C ILE A 160 -2.10 20.27 -6.29
N HIS A 161 -3.14 21.04 -6.65
CA HIS A 161 -4.04 21.65 -5.68
C HIS A 161 -4.80 20.57 -4.88
N GLU A 162 -5.34 19.55 -5.56
CA GLU A 162 -5.96 18.39 -4.93
C GLU A 162 -5.02 17.68 -3.95
N ALA A 163 -3.76 17.48 -4.33
CA ALA A 163 -2.78 16.84 -3.44
C ALA A 163 -2.54 17.65 -2.15
N ARG A 164 -2.47 18.98 -2.26
CA ARG A 164 -2.33 19.88 -1.10
C ARG A 164 -3.56 19.83 -0.21
N VAL A 165 -4.75 19.90 -0.80
CA VAL A 165 -6.03 19.82 -0.09
C VAL A 165 -6.19 18.49 0.65
N LEU A 166 -5.82 17.36 0.03
CA LEU A 166 -5.82 16.06 0.70
C LEU A 166 -4.78 15.98 1.83
N THR A 167 -3.62 16.62 1.67
CA THR A 167 -2.60 16.69 2.72
C THR A 167 -3.14 17.42 3.96
N GLU A 168 -3.83 18.53 3.77
CA GLU A 168 -4.48 19.28 4.85
C GLU A 168 -5.60 18.48 5.50
N ALA A 169 -6.43 17.80 4.70
CA ALA A 169 -7.49 16.93 5.19
C ALA A 169 -6.94 15.78 6.04
N ALA A 170 -5.89 15.09 5.58
CA ALA A 170 -5.25 14.01 6.33
C ALA A 170 -4.76 14.48 7.71
N ARG A 171 -4.18 15.69 7.78
CA ARG A 171 -3.76 16.31 9.05
C ARG A 171 -4.95 16.69 9.92
N LYS A 172 -5.97 17.33 9.34
CA LYS A 172 -7.19 17.79 10.03
C LYS A 172 -7.95 16.63 10.65
N TYR A 173 -8.21 15.58 9.87
CA TYR A 173 -9.00 14.42 10.29
C TYR A 173 -8.15 13.34 10.98
N LYS A 174 -6.83 13.54 11.08
CA LYS A 174 -5.88 12.66 11.79
C LYS A 174 -5.90 11.21 11.30
N VAL A 175 -6.24 11.00 10.04
CA VAL A 175 -6.23 9.68 9.39
C VAL A 175 -4.84 9.33 8.87
N ALA A 176 -4.52 8.04 8.80
CA ALA A 176 -3.37 7.59 8.02
C ALA A 176 -3.71 7.56 6.54
N THR A 177 -2.72 7.94 5.73
CA THR A 177 -2.83 7.94 4.27
C THR A 177 -1.59 7.31 3.66
N GLN A 178 -1.75 6.53 2.60
CA GLN A 178 -0.65 6.00 1.82
C GLN A 178 -0.98 6.05 0.33
N MET A 179 -0.02 6.52 -0.48
CA MET A 179 -0.11 6.39 -1.94
C MET A 179 0.45 5.03 -2.36
N GLY A 180 -0.17 4.39 -3.36
CA GLY A 180 0.19 3.08 -3.90
C GLY A 180 1.47 3.06 -4.72
N ASN A 181 2.56 3.59 -4.18
CA ASN A 181 3.86 3.62 -4.84
C ASN A 181 4.63 2.32 -4.61
N ASN A 182 4.10 1.23 -5.18
CA ASN A 182 4.57 -0.15 -4.96
C ASN A 182 6.08 -0.33 -5.21
N GLY A 183 6.67 0.39 -6.16
CA GLY A 183 8.11 0.34 -6.44
C GLY A 183 8.98 0.80 -5.26
N HIS A 184 8.52 1.79 -4.49
CA HIS A 184 9.26 2.32 -3.33
C HIS A 184 9.14 1.45 -2.07
N ALA A 185 8.17 0.53 -2.06
CA ALA A 185 7.98 -0.36 -0.93
C ALA A 185 8.73 -1.69 -1.05
N ARG A 186 9.34 -1.97 -2.22
CA ARG A 186 10.11 -3.19 -2.44
C ARG A 186 11.48 -3.13 -1.75
N PRO A 187 12.01 -4.28 -1.28
CA PRO A 187 13.30 -4.34 -0.61
C PRO A 187 14.46 -3.77 -1.42
N GLY A 188 14.45 -3.95 -2.75
CA GLY A 188 15.54 -3.47 -3.62
C GLY A 188 15.76 -1.97 -3.56
N LEU A 189 14.68 -1.17 -3.55
CA LEU A 189 14.83 0.29 -3.45
C LEU A 189 15.22 0.73 -2.03
N ARG A 190 14.76 0.03 -1.00
CA ARG A 190 15.21 0.29 0.38
C ARG A 190 16.70 0.02 0.52
N GLN A 191 17.19 -1.09 -0.03
CA GLN A 191 18.61 -1.42 -0.05
C GLN A 191 19.43 -0.37 -0.80
N LEU A 192 18.94 0.11 -1.96
CA LEU A 192 19.59 1.21 -2.68
C LEU A 192 19.70 2.47 -1.82
N VAL A 193 18.62 2.84 -1.11
CA VAL A 193 18.62 3.98 -0.19
C VAL A 193 19.65 3.78 0.92
N ASP A 194 19.77 2.57 1.47
CA ASP A 194 20.76 2.26 2.51
C ASP A 194 22.20 2.36 1.98
N TRP A 195 22.46 1.89 0.75
CA TRP A 195 23.77 2.04 0.11
C TRP A 195 24.15 3.50 -0.13
N VAL A 196 23.20 4.33 -0.57
CA VAL A 196 23.43 5.77 -0.76
C VAL A 196 23.70 6.45 0.59
N ARG A 197 22.87 6.19 1.60
CA ARG A 197 22.98 6.84 2.92
C ARG A 197 24.21 6.42 3.72
N SER A 198 24.66 5.18 3.56
CA SER A 198 25.89 4.68 4.19
C SER A 198 27.16 5.19 3.50
N GLY A 199 27.04 5.85 2.34
CA GLY A 199 28.18 6.29 1.55
C GLY A 199 28.89 5.17 0.78
N LEU A 200 28.29 3.97 0.72
CA LEU A 200 28.89 2.76 0.12
C LEU A 200 29.30 2.96 -1.35
N ILE A 201 28.54 3.76 -2.10
CA ILE A 201 28.77 4.04 -3.52
C ILE A 201 29.43 5.42 -3.75
N GLY A 202 29.83 6.12 -2.69
CA GLY A 202 30.32 7.50 -2.76
C GLY A 202 29.23 8.52 -3.12
N SER A 203 29.65 9.71 -3.55
CA SER A 203 28.72 10.78 -3.96
C SER A 203 28.09 10.47 -5.32
N VAL A 204 26.76 10.36 -5.35
CA VAL A 204 25.99 10.17 -6.58
C VAL A 204 26.16 11.39 -7.49
N ARG A 205 26.65 11.18 -8.71
CA ARG A 205 26.83 12.24 -9.72
C ARG A 205 25.71 12.27 -10.76
N GLU A 206 25.18 11.10 -11.10
CA GLU A 206 24.22 10.94 -12.19
C GLU A 206 23.30 9.74 -11.92
N VAL A 207 22.04 9.84 -12.35
CA VAL A 207 21.04 8.77 -12.23
C VAL A 207 20.33 8.60 -13.57
N HIS A 208 20.37 7.39 -14.12
CA HIS A 208 19.66 7.05 -15.36
C HIS A 208 18.40 6.25 -15.00
N VAL A 209 17.25 6.68 -15.51
CA VAL A 209 15.97 6.01 -15.27
C VAL A 209 15.29 5.80 -16.62
N TRP A 210 14.96 4.55 -16.93
CA TRP A 210 14.21 4.17 -18.13
C TRP A 210 13.02 3.31 -17.75
N SER A 211 12.02 3.26 -18.65
CA SER A 211 10.86 2.41 -18.51
C SER A 211 10.42 1.88 -19.86
N ASP A 212 10.06 0.61 -19.90
CA ASP A 212 9.45 -0.11 -21.03
C ASP A 212 7.93 0.14 -21.13
N ARG A 213 7.37 0.98 -20.25
CA ARG A 213 5.95 1.37 -20.27
C ARG A 213 5.47 1.90 -21.64
N PRO A 214 6.29 2.61 -22.45
CA PRO A 214 5.93 2.98 -23.82
C PRO A 214 5.63 1.78 -24.73
N THR A 215 6.33 0.67 -24.55
CA THR A 215 6.22 -0.53 -25.38
C THR A 215 5.18 -1.49 -24.82
N GLY A 216 3.91 -1.08 -24.81
CA GLY A 216 2.77 -1.99 -24.59
C GLY A 216 1.76 -1.62 -23.51
N TRP A 217 2.00 -0.55 -22.73
CA TRP A 217 1.07 -0.15 -21.65
C TRP A 217 0.55 1.28 -21.82
N TRP A 218 1.42 2.22 -22.17
CA TRP A 218 1.10 3.64 -22.31
C TRP A 218 1.85 4.20 -23.51
N PRO A 219 1.21 4.36 -24.67
CA PRO A 219 1.85 5.07 -25.78
C PRO A 219 2.33 6.44 -25.27
N GLN A 220 3.64 6.68 -25.30
CA GLN A 220 4.24 7.97 -24.93
C GLN A 220 4.45 8.75 -26.22
N GLY A 221 3.63 9.80 -26.42
CA GLY A 221 3.57 10.58 -27.64
C GLY A 221 2.15 10.62 -28.22
N VAL A 222 1.60 11.83 -28.33
CA VAL A 222 0.50 12.20 -29.25
C VAL A 222 0.99 11.87 -30.68
N PRO A 223 0.12 11.46 -31.63
CA PRO A 223 0.34 10.41 -32.64
C PRO A 223 1.73 10.34 -33.29
#